data_AF-A0A9X3QK93-F1
#
_entry.id   AF-A0A9X3QK93-F1
#
_cell.length_a   1.000
_cell.length_b   1.000
_cell.length_c   1.000
_cell.angle_alpha   90.00
_cell.angle_beta   90.00
_cell.angle_gamma   90.00
#
_symmetry.space_group_name_H-M   'P 1'
#
loop_
_entity.id
_entity.type
_entity.pdbx_description
1 polymer ?
#
loop_
_entity_poly.entity_id
_entity_poly.type
_entity_poly.pdbx_seq_one_letter_code
_entity_poly.pdbx_strand_id
1 'polypeptide(L)'
;MLLTADEVELIKTCDESPEQYDAVFQGHQIGYLRLRHGEFRVDYPDCGDETIYQSQEMQGDGKFEDNEREHFLMKAREAIVKKFNEVEG
;
A
#
# COMPACT_ATOMS: atom_id res chain seq x y z
N MET A 1 2.06 16.88 -12.82
CA MET A 1 1.30 15.76 -13.45
C MET A 1 0.57 15.09 -12.30
N LEU A 2 -0.72 14.80 -12.43
CA LEU A 2 -1.46 14.16 -11.32
C LEU A 2 -1.45 12.65 -11.52
N LEU A 3 -0.95 11.94 -10.52
CA LEU A 3 -1.00 10.49 -10.43
C LEU A 3 -2.45 10.06 -10.17
N THR A 4 -2.87 8.95 -10.78
CA THR A 4 -4.15 8.28 -10.53
C THR A 4 -3.95 6.89 -9.93
N ALA A 5 -4.97 6.33 -9.27
CA ALA A 5 -4.87 5.03 -8.61
C ALA A 5 -4.54 3.89 -9.59
N ASP A 6 -5.08 3.94 -10.81
CA ASP A 6 -4.86 2.93 -11.85
C ASP A 6 -3.41 2.90 -12.37
N GLU A 7 -2.66 3.99 -12.18
CA GLU A 7 -1.24 4.09 -12.57
C GLU A 7 -0.29 3.54 -11.50
N VAL A 8 -0.79 3.23 -10.30
CA VAL A 8 0.00 2.63 -9.22
C VAL A 8 0.02 1.11 -9.37
N GLU A 9 1.16 0.60 -9.83
CA GLU A 9 1.42 -0.83 -9.87
C GLU A 9 1.74 -1.34 -8.47
N LEU A 10 1.08 -2.42 -8.04
CA LEU A 10 1.37 -3.07 -6.76
C LEU A 10 2.06 -4.41 -7.03
N ILE A 11 3.37 -4.45 -6.80
CA ILE A 11 4.19 -5.63 -7.00
C ILE A 11 4.22 -6.41 -5.68
N LYS A 12 3.59 -7.58 -5.65
CA LYS A 12 3.61 -8.43 -4.45
C LYS A 12 5.03 -8.98 -4.24
N THR A 13 5.63 -8.67 -3.10
CA THR A 13 7.00 -9.11 -2.74
C THR A 13 6.99 -10.30 -1.77
N CYS A 14 5.92 -10.46 -0.99
CA CYS A 14 5.68 -11.61 -0.11
C CYS A 14 4.16 -11.86 -0.01
N ASP A 15 3.72 -13.12 -0.05
CA ASP A 15 2.32 -13.54 0.01
C ASP A 15 1.92 -14.23 1.34
N GLU A 16 2.88 -14.37 2.26
CA GLU A 16 2.72 -15.08 3.54
C GLU A 16 2.52 -14.10 4.72
N SER A 17 3.19 -14.31 5.86
CA SER A 17 3.08 -13.48 7.06
C SER A 17 4.44 -12.84 7.39
N PRO A 18 4.75 -11.64 6.85
CA PRO A 18 3.80 -10.65 6.32
C PRO A 18 3.49 -10.75 4.83
N GLU A 19 2.27 -10.36 4.45
CA GLU A 19 1.93 -10.05 3.07
C GLU A 19 2.39 -8.63 2.74
N GLN A 20 3.12 -8.48 1.63
CA GLN A 20 3.89 -7.27 1.31
C GLN A 20 3.80 -6.90 -0.17
N TYR A 21 3.80 -5.60 -0.43
CA TYR A 21 3.85 -5.07 -1.79
C TYR A 21 4.73 -3.82 -1.87
N ASP A 22 5.42 -3.69 -3.00
CA ASP A 22 6.02 -2.42 -3.42
C ASP A 22 5.03 -1.72 -4.36
N ALA A 23 4.76 -0.44 -4.10
CA ALA A 23 3.97 0.39 -4.98
C ALA A 23 4.89 1.16 -5.93
N VAL A 24 4.69 1.02 -7.23
CA VAL A 24 5.58 1.55 -8.28
C VAL A 24 4.82 2.45 -9.24
N PHE A 25 5.43 3.57 -9.60
CA PHE A 25 4.98 4.45 -10.68
C PHE A 25 6.16 4.83 -11.56
N GLN A 26 6.03 4.63 -12.88
CA GLN A 26 7.08 4.92 -13.87
C GLN A 26 8.45 4.31 -13.49
N GLY A 27 8.45 3.10 -12.93
CA GLY A 27 9.66 2.39 -12.51
C GLY A 27 10.29 2.86 -11.20
N HIS A 28 9.66 3.81 -10.48
CA HIS A 28 10.12 4.29 -9.17
C HIS A 28 9.17 3.79 -8.08
N GLN A 29 9.73 3.32 -6.97
CA GLN A 29 8.94 2.98 -5.80
C GLN A 29 8.40 4.26 -5.16
N ILE A 30 7.09 4.27 -4.91
CA ILE A 30 6.32 5.40 -4.35
C ILE A 30 5.44 4.94 -3.19
N GLY A 31 5.68 3.75 -2.66
CA GLY A 31 5.03 3.28 -1.45
C GLY A 31 5.41 1.85 -1.12
N TYR A 32 5.15 1.48 0.12
CA TYR A 32 5.37 0.15 0.64
C TYR A 32 4.18 -0.28 1.48
N LEU A 33 3.61 -1.45 1.19
CA LEU A 33 2.44 -1.99 1.86
C LEU A 33 2.84 -3.22 2.67
N ARG A 34 2.29 -3.34 3.87
CA ARG A 34 2.56 -4.51 4.72
C ARG A 34 1.38 -4.83 5.63
N LEU A 35 0.95 -6.08 5.59
CA LEU A 35 0.05 -6.67 6.58
C LEU A 35 0.83 -7.63 7.49
N ARG A 36 0.79 -7.42 8.80
CA ARG A 36 1.33 -8.37 9.78
C ARG A 36 0.60 -8.28 11.10
N HIS A 37 0.30 -9.42 11.72
CA HIS A 37 -0.32 -9.46 13.06
C HIS A 37 -1.62 -8.64 13.14
N GLY A 38 -2.46 -8.74 12.10
CA GLY A 38 -3.72 -7.99 11.97
C GLY A 38 -3.55 -6.48 11.74
N GLU A 39 -2.34 -6.01 11.44
CA GLU A 39 -2.05 -4.59 11.19
C GLU A 39 -1.61 -4.39 9.74
N PHE A 40 -2.39 -3.63 8.98
CA PHE A 40 -2.04 -3.20 7.64
C PHE A 40 -1.57 -1.75 7.68
N ARG A 41 -0.40 -1.50 7.09
CA ARG A 41 0.14 -0.15 6.95
C ARG A 41 0.66 0.11 5.54
N VAL A 42 0.70 1.38 5.20
CA VAL A 42 1.26 1.91 3.96
C VAL A 42 2.25 3.00 4.31
N ASP A 43 3.50 2.79 3.93
CA ASP A 43 4.59 3.72 4.13
C ASP A 43 4.91 4.43 2.79
N TYR A 44 5.35 5.69 2.85
CA TYR A 44 5.72 6.52 1.69
C TYR A 44 7.08 7.23 1.90
N PRO A 45 7.92 7.34 0.86
CA PRO A 45 7.85 6.57 -0.39
C PRO A 45 8.38 5.13 -0.21
N ASP A 46 9.17 4.90 0.84
CA ASP A 46 9.83 3.62 1.12
C ASP A 46 9.42 3.05 2.49
N CYS A 47 9.78 1.80 2.73
CA CYS A 47 9.50 1.05 3.93
C CYS A 47 10.05 1.76 5.18
N GLY A 48 9.15 2.10 6.10
CA GLY A 48 9.52 2.68 7.39
C GLY A 48 9.79 4.18 7.41
N ASP A 49 9.58 4.90 6.31
CA ASP A 49 9.70 6.37 6.25
C ASP A 49 8.50 7.06 6.92
N GLU A 50 7.43 7.35 6.17
CA GLU A 50 6.21 7.95 6.70
C GLU A 50 5.02 7.02 6.49
N THR A 51 4.38 6.57 7.57
CA THR A 51 3.12 5.82 7.48
C THR A 51 1.98 6.77 7.13
N ILE A 52 1.47 6.67 5.91
CA ILE A 52 0.39 7.52 5.36
C ILE A 52 -1.00 6.89 5.47
N TYR A 53 -1.05 5.57 5.69
CA TYR A 53 -2.28 4.85 5.98
C TYR A 53 -2.00 3.69 6.93
N GLN A 54 -2.90 3.47 7.88
CA GLN A 54 -2.82 2.38 8.84
C GLN A 54 -4.24 1.90 9.17
N SER A 55 -4.42 0.59 9.31
CA SER A 55 -5.67 -0.01 9.74
C SER A 55 -5.42 -1.23 10.62
N GLN A 56 -6.39 -1.55 11.49
CA GLN A 56 -6.52 -2.80 12.25
C GLN A 56 -7.87 -3.50 11.99
N GLU A 57 -8.57 -3.13 10.90
CA GLU A 57 -9.92 -3.61 10.59
C GLU A 57 -9.98 -4.91 9.76
N MET A 58 -8.85 -5.40 9.22
CA MET A 58 -8.83 -6.64 8.45
C MET A 58 -9.07 -7.88 9.32
N GLN A 59 -9.65 -8.88 8.68
CA GLN A 59 -9.89 -10.21 9.24
C GLN A 59 -8.59 -11.03 9.27
N GLY A 60 -7.73 -10.84 8.26
CA GLY A 60 -6.48 -11.55 8.11
C GLY A 60 -5.38 -11.19 9.12
N ASP A 61 -4.72 -12.21 9.68
CA ASP A 61 -3.66 -12.08 10.70
C ASP A 61 -2.24 -12.27 10.13
N GLY A 62 -1.93 -11.56 9.05
CA GLY A 62 -0.63 -11.65 8.38
C GLY A 62 -0.71 -11.68 6.85
N LYS A 63 -1.84 -12.14 6.33
CA LYS A 63 -2.24 -12.05 4.93
C LYS A 63 -3.70 -11.66 4.85
N PHE A 64 -4.13 -11.02 3.77
CA PHE A 64 -5.54 -10.67 3.61
C PHE A 64 -6.39 -11.90 3.35
N GLU A 65 -7.63 -11.87 3.83
CA GLU A 65 -8.69 -12.73 3.29
C GLU A 65 -9.08 -12.25 1.88
N ASP A 66 -9.52 -13.17 1.03
CA ASP A 66 -9.74 -12.86 -0.40
C ASP A 66 -10.87 -11.85 -0.63
N ASN A 67 -11.84 -11.75 0.29
CA ASN A 67 -12.95 -10.81 0.23
C ASN A 67 -12.60 -9.36 0.63
N GLU A 68 -11.45 -9.14 1.27
CA GLU A 68 -11.04 -7.81 1.78
C GLU A 68 -9.80 -7.25 1.07
N ARG A 69 -9.00 -8.13 0.44
CA ARG A 69 -7.72 -7.77 -0.20
C ARG A 69 -7.87 -6.57 -1.14
N GLU A 70 -8.77 -6.65 -2.12
CA GLU A 70 -8.95 -5.59 -3.12
C GLU A 70 -9.34 -4.24 -2.48
N HIS A 71 -10.20 -4.26 -1.47
CA HIS A 71 -10.63 -3.07 -0.75
C HIS A 71 -9.46 -2.36 -0.07
N PHE A 72 -8.60 -3.09 0.65
CA PHE A 72 -7.44 -2.50 1.31
C PHE A 72 -6.34 -2.07 0.32
N LEU A 73 -6.13 -2.82 -0.75
CA LEU A 73 -5.20 -2.41 -1.80
C LEU A 73 -5.67 -1.14 -2.54
N MET A 74 -6.97 -0.96 -2.73
CA MET A 74 -7.52 0.29 -3.28
C MET A 74 -7.27 1.48 -2.34
N LYS A 75 -7.57 1.33 -1.04
CA LYS A 75 -7.27 2.38 -0.05
C LYS A 75 -5.79 2.75 0.00
N ALA A 76 -4.91 1.76 -0.14
CA ALA A 76 -3.47 2.02 -0.21
C ALA A 76 -3.09 2.87 -1.43
N ARG A 77 -3.64 2.55 -2.62
CA ARG A 77 -3.44 3.37 -3.82
C ARG A 77 -3.94 4.79 -3.62
N GLU A 78 -5.15 4.97 -3.08
CA GLU A 78 -5.73 6.29 -2.82
C GLU A 78 -4.84 7.13 -1.87
N ALA A 79 -4.32 6.52 -0.82
CA ALA A 79 -3.41 7.19 0.12
C ALA A 79 -2.10 7.62 -0.56
N ILE A 80 -1.49 6.73 -1.35
CA ILE A 80 -0.26 7.00 -2.10
C ILE A 80 -0.49 8.11 -3.13
N VAL A 81 -1.57 8.04 -3.92
CA VAL A 81 -1.94 9.05 -4.91
C VAL A 81 -2.10 10.41 -4.27
N LYS A 82 -2.82 10.47 -3.15
CA LYS A 82 -3.02 11.72 -2.40
C LYS A 82 -1.67 12.29 -1.95
N LYS A 83 -0.83 11.48 -1.29
CA LYS A 83 0.47 11.93 -0.79
C LYS A 83 1.40 12.37 -1.92
N PHE A 84 1.49 11.59 -2.99
CA PHE A 84 2.33 11.90 -4.14
C PHE A 84 1.93 13.24 -4.77
N ASN A 85 0.64 13.44 -5.01
CA ASN A 85 0.13 14.69 -5.61
C ASN A 85 0.24 15.90 -4.67
N GLU A 86 0.35 15.72 -3.36
CA GLU A 86 0.64 16.79 -2.40
C GLU A 86 2.11 17.23 -2.40
N VAL A 87 3.04 16.31 -2.72
CA VAL A 87 4.49 16.55 -2.66
C VAL A 87 5.06 16.96 -4.03
N GLU A 88 4.60 16.30 -5.10
CA GLU A 88 5.14 16.44 -6.47
C GLU A 88 4.19 17.20 -7.43
N GLY A 89 2.98 17.53 -6.98
CA GLY A 89 1.96 18.26 -7.73
C GLY A 89 2.11 19.77 -7.66
#